data_AF-A0A359BLV6-F1
#
_entry.id   AF-A0A359BLV6-F1
#
_cell.length_a   1.000
_cell.length_b   1.000
_cell.length_c   1.000
_cell.angle_alpha   90.00
_cell.angle_beta   90.00
_cell.angle_gamma   90.00
#
_symmetry.space_group_name_H-M   'P 1'
#
loop_
_entity.id
_entity.type
_entity.pdbx_description
1 polymer ?
#
loop_
_entity_poly.entity_id
_entity_poly.type
_entity_poly.pdbx_seq_one_letter_code
_entity_poly.pdbx_strand_id
1 'polypeptide(L)'
;MFINPTKTLLTPVHTIKRINPKFTYPQSGITFDIPRFPSIDMCEALQMNTIAKNKRYQELSHKIPTQATDKDLERLLSDNINDSYNRAVWINPKDSKGYYLLKEDETKNGNLKLRILNEDGAFVKNATVQPQKVILTDLDIGKQLYIDVRGLCLSHADRIDVFARRFNPFAKYQFEYISSDNDIKYLKDEITPDTTCISASYGIFSKTKPKKISNDFRDNYINDFKFQSPEDVKILNILSDLTSKTRFLTGAGNSGEDVVSLYLMKTGCEGVGGLNKIGEPDICSSSRDLTLTQHYEPFSFNITTTKEGINITGLKGTDIEYPTDLPEGQYLGKNSGTSYSTPIRAAKLALNKMMEGVV
;
A
#
# COMPACT_ATOMS: atom_id res chain seq x y z
N MET A 1 18.82 -34.17 -4.55
CA MET A 1 17.87 -35.12 -3.93
C MET A 1 16.52 -34.42 -3.87
N PHE A 2 15.65 -34.71 -4.84
CA PHE A 2 14.32 -34.10 -4.91
C PHE A 2 13.42 -34.77 -3.87
N ILE A 3 13.00 -34.02 -2.86
CA ILE A 3 12.01 -34.51 -1.90
C ILE A 3 10.62 -34.24 -2.50
N ASN A 4 9.94 -35.32 -2.82
CA ASN A 4 8.56 -35.36 -3.27
C ASN A 4 7.64 -35.12 -2.06
N PRO A 5 6.88 -34.02 -1.95
CA PRO A 5 6.03 -33.77 -0.80
C PRO A 5 4.70 -34.50 -0.98
N THR A 6 4.70 -35.82 -0.85
CA THR A 6 3.45 -36.56 -0.68
C THR A 6 2.90 -36.33 0.72
N LYS A 7 1.81 -35.55 0.78
CA LYS A 7 0.62 -35.76 1.62
C LYS A 7 0.90 -36.44 2.98
N THR A 8 1.37 -35.71 4.01
CA THR A 8 0.98 -35.98 5.43
C THR A 8 1.54 -35.04 6.50
N LEU A 9 2.31 -33.98 6.20
CA LEU A 9 2.89 -33.11 7.25
C LEU A 9 2.43 -31.64 7.25
N LEU A 10 1.49 -31.28 6.39
CA LEU A 10 0.87 -29.96 6.41
C LEU A 10 -0.61 -30.14 6.68
N THR A 11 -0.98 -30.17 7.96
CA THR A 11 -2.28 -29.58 8.33
C THR A 11 -2.27 -28.19 7.70
N PRO A 12 -3.24 -27.81 6.86
CA PRO A 12 -3.28 -26.46 6.34
C PRO A 12 -3.47 -25.56 7.57
N VAL A 13 -2.39 -24.95 8.03
CA VAL A 13 -2.44 -23.98 9.12
C VAL A 13 -3.06 -22.73 8.50
N HIS A 14 -4.39 -22.74 8.39
CA HIS A 14 -5.25 -21.65 7.92
C HIS A 14 -5.19 -20.40 8.82
N THR A 15 -4.13 -20.24 9.62
CA THR A 15 -4.05 -19.29 10.73
C THR A 15 -2.72 -18.54 10.84
N ILE A 16 -1.74 -18.74 9.94
CA ILE A 16 -0.51 -17.95 9.99
C ILE A 16 -0.75 -16.58 9.34
N LYS A 17 -1.25 -15.64 10.14
CA LYS A 17 -1.33 -14.20 9.84
C LYS A 17 -0.19 -13.48 10.60
N ARG A 18 0.37 -12.43 9.99
CA ARG A 18 1.02 -11.26 10.66
C ARG A 18 2.46 -11.34 11.22
N ILE A 19 3.13 -12.49 11.35
CA ILE A 19 4.56 -12.58 11.80
C ILE A 19 5.28 -13.64 10.97
N ASN A 20 6.60 -13.50 10.71
CA ASN A 20 7.40 -14.62 10.20
C ASN A 20 7.14 -15.84 11.09
N PRO A 21 6.60 -16.96 10.57
CA PRO A 21 6.40 -18.11 11.43
C PRO A 21 7.75 -18.55 11.96
N LYS A 22 7.85 -18.72 13.28
CA LYS A 22 9.05 -19.26 13.90
C LYS A 22 8.97 -20.78 13.88
N PHE A 23 10.02 -21.42 13.43
CA PHE A 23 10.18 -22.86 13.54
C PHE A 23 11.24 -23.16 14.58
N THR A 24 10.86 -23.91 15.60
CA THR A 24 11.78 -24.49 16.56
C THR A 24 12.09 -25.92 16.14
N TYR A 25 13.34 -26.19 15.77
CA TYR A 25 13.75 -27.53 15.38
C TYR A 25 13.74 -28.44 16.62
N PRO A 26 12.85 -29.47 16.70
CA PRO A 26 12.58 -30.19 17.94
C PRO A 26 13.81 -30.86 18.57
N GLN A 27 14.78 -31.26 17.73
CA GLN A 27 15.96 -32.01 18.17
C GLN A 27 17.07 -31.10 18.73
N SER A 28 17.12 -29.84 18.30
CA SER A 28 18.17 -28.89 18.71
C SER A 28 17.66 -27.76 19.61
N GLY A 29 16.35 -27.54 19.65
CA GLY A 29 15.75 -26.37 20.29
C GLY A 29 16.02 -25.04 19.58
N ILE A 30 16.82 -25.03 18.50
CA ILE A 30 17.13 -23.82 17.73
C ILE A 30 15.84 -23.31 17.08
N THR A 31 15.54 -22.05 17.31
CA THR A 31 14.39 -21.36 16.73
C THR A 31 14.86 -20.39 15.65
N PHE A 32 14.28 -20.49 14.45
CA PHE A 32 14.56 -19.58 13.35
C PHE A 32 13.28 -19.13 12.66
N ASP A 33 13.33 -17.94 12.04
CA ASP A 33 12.23 -17.43 11.23
C ASP A 33 12.15 -18.23 9.91
N ILE A 34 10.98 -18.79 9.59
CA ILE A 34 10.72 -19.42 8.30
C ILE A 34 10.51 -18.31 7.25
N PRO A 35 11.09 -18.43 6.04
CA PRO A 35 10.78 -17.54 4.92
C PRO A 35 9.28 -17.51 4.63
N ARG A 36 8.70 -16.32 4.43
CA ARG A 36 7.25 -16.07 4.22
C ARG A 36 6.60 -16.74 2.99
N PHE A 37 7.33 -17.63 2.29
CA PHE A 37 7.05 -18.04 0.92
C PHE A 37 5.76 -18.87 0.70
N PRO A 38 5.02 -19.31 1.74
CA PRO A 38 3.62 -19.70 1.54
C PRO A 38 2.63 -19.18 2.61
N SER A 39 2.82 -17.99 3.21
CA SER A 39 1.77 -17.43 4.08
C SER A 39 0.57 -16.93 3.28
N ILE A 40 -0.62 -16.88 3.90
CA ILE A 40 -1.84 -16.31 3.29
C ILE A 40 -1.58 -14.87 2.86
N ASP A 41 -0.88 -14.09 3.71
CA ASP A 41 -0.55 -12.70 3.45
C ASP A 41 0.39 -12.55 2.23
N MET A 42 1.31 -13.49 2.01
CA MET A 42 2.20 -13.46 0.85
C MET A 42 1.49 -13.89 -0.44
N CYS A 43 0.60 -14.89 -0.36
CA CYS A 43 -0.28 -15.25 -1.49
C CYS A 43 -1.16 -14.06 -1.89
N GLU A 44 -1.74 -13.35 -0.91
CA GLU A 44 -2.47 -12.12 -1.15
C GLU A 44 -1.59 -11.05 -1.81
N ALA A 45 -0.38 -10.80 -1.26
CA ALA A 45 0.56 -9.84 -1.82
C ALA A 45 0.91 -10.15 -3.28
N LEU A 46 1.17 -11.42 -3.61
CA LEU A 46 1.46 -11.87 -4.98
C LEU A 46 0.28 -11.61 -5.92
N GLN A 47 -0.95 -11.92 -5.50
CA GLN A 47 -2.14 -11.64 -6.31
C GLN A 47 -2.35 -10.15 -6.51
N MET A 48 -2.20 -9.35 -5.45
CA MET A 48 -2.28 -7.90 -5.55
C MET A 48 -1.18 -7.32 -6.45
N ASN A 49 0.03 -7.89 -6.45
CA ASN A 49 1.08 -7.52 -7.39
C ASN A 49 0.68 -7.84 -8.82
N THR A 50 0.15 -9.03 -9.09
CA THR A 50 -0.39 -9.39 -10.42
C THR A 50 -1.45 -8.39 -10.88
N ILE A 51 -2.37 -8.00 -9.99
CA ILE A 51 -3.40 -6.99 -10.27
C ILE A 51 -2.76 -5.63 -10.60
N ALA A 52 -1.75 -5.19 -9.84
CA ALA A 52 -1.05 -3.93 -10.05
C ALA A 52 -0.22 -3.92 -11.33
N LYS A 53 0.50 -5.01 -11.64
CA LYS A 53 1.27 -5.18 -12.90
C LYS A 53 0.39 -5.01 -14.14
N ASN A 54 -0.81 -5.56 -14.08
CA ASN A 54 -1.80 -5.47 -15.15
C ASN A 54 -2.66 -4.18 -15.07
N LYS A 55 -2.36 -3.23 -14.17
CA LYS A 55 -3.07 -1.94 -14.03
C LYS A 55 -4.59 -2.05 -13.90
N ARG A 56 -5.09 -3.18 -13.39
CA ARG A 56 -6.53 -3.46 -13.43
C ARG A 56 -7.37 -2.47 -12.62
N TYR A 57 -6.80 -1.85 -11.58
CA TYR A 57 -7.50 -0.79 -10.82
C TYR A 57 -7.79 0.43 -11.69
N GLN A 58 -6.80 0.90 -12.47
CA GLN A 58 -6.98 2.02 -13.39
C GLN A 58 -7.92 1.64 -14.52
N GLU A 59 -7.71 0.48 -15.15
CA GLU A 59 -8.58 -0.01 -16.24
C GLU A 59 -10.04 -0.09 -15.80
N LEU A 60 -10.31 -0.74 -14.67
CA LEU A 60 -11.66 -0.89 -14.16
C LEU A 60 -12.25 0.46 -13.71
N SER A 61 -11.44 1.36 -13.16
CA SER A 61 -11.93 2.69 -12.78
C SER A 61 -12.40 3.52 -13.97
N HIS A 62 -11.85 3.31 -15.17
CA HIS A 62 -12.23 4.02 -16.40
C HIS A 62 -13.19 3.24 -17.29
N LYS A 63 -13.48 1.98 -16.96
CA LYS A 63 -14.42 1.14 -17.71
C LYS A 63 -15.83 1.71 -17.58
N ILE A 64 -16.54 1.81 -18.70
CA ILE A 64 -17.98 2.11 -18.72
C ILE A 64 -18.73 0.79 -18.46
N PRO A 65 -19.42 0.63 -17.32
CA PRO A 65 -20.16 -0.59 -17.02
C PRO A 65 -21.41 -0.70 -17.91
N THR A 66 -21.70 -1.90 -18.41
CA THR A 66 -22.80 -2.15 -19.36
C THR A 66 -24.10 -2.62 -18.70
N GLN A 67 -24.06 -3.00 -17.42
CA GLN A 67 -25.19 -3.54 -16.66
C GLN A 67 -25.55 -2.68 -15.43
N ALA A 68 -24.94 -1.51 -15.29
CA ALA A 68 -25.30 -0.56 -14.24
C ALA A 68 -26.68 0.05 -14.51
N THR A 69 -27.42 0.33 -13.43
CA THR A 69 -28.61 1.20 -13.52
C THR A 69 -28.18 2.63 -13.84
N ASP A 70 -29.06 3.47 -14.40
CA ASP A 70 -28.72 4.86 -14.73
C ASP A 70 -28.16 5.63 -13.52
N LYS A 71 -28.75 5.43 -12.33
CA LYS A 71 -28.29 6.04 -11.08
C LYS A 71 -26.90 5.56 -10.66
N ASP A 72 -26.61 4.27 -10.81
CA ASP A 72 -25.29 3.72 -10.52
C ASP A 72 -24.25 4.22 -11.52
N LEU A 73 -24.63 4.26 -12.81
CA LEU A 73 -23.79 4.71 -13.90
C LEU A 73 -23.40 6.18 -13.74
N GLU A 74 -24.36 7.05 -13.38
CA GLU A 74 -24.11 8.46 -13.06
C GLU A 74 -23.00 8.60 -12.01
N ARG A 75 -23.11 7.85 -10.90
CA ARG A 75 -22.13 7.89 -9.81
C ARG A 75 -20.77 7.33 -10.20
N LEU A 76 -20.72 6.30 -11.05
CA LEU A 76 -19.47 5.68 -11.50
C LEU A 76 -18.72 6.55 -12.51
N LEU A 77 -19.46 7.25 -13.38
CA LEU A 77 -18.89 8.11 -14.42
C LEU A 77 -18.67 9.55 -13.98
N SER A 78 -19.26 9.97 -12.86
CA SER A 78 -19.15 11.32 -12.32
C SER A 78 -17.70 11.76 -12.13
N ASP A 79 -17.37 12.95 -12.63
CA ASP A 79 -16.07 13.57 -12.40
C ASP A 79 -16.03 14.42 -11.12
N ASN A 80 -17.11 14.44 -10.36
CA ASN A 80 -17.22 15.23 -9.14
C ASN A 80 -16.31 14.71 -8.02
N ILE A 81 -15.74 15.62 -7.24
CA ILE A 81 -14.88 15.28 -6.11
C ILE A 81 -15.64 14.47 -5.04
N ASN A 82 -16.86 14.85 -4.68
CA ASN A 82 -17.65 14.15 -3.68
C ASN A 82 -17.92 12.70 -4.11
N ASP A 83 -18.29 12.45 -5.37
CA ASP A 83 -18.49 11.09 -5.84
C ASP A 83 -17.19 10.29 -5.89
N SER A 84 -16.08 10.95 -6.24
CA SER A 84 -14.75 10.33 -6.24
C SER A 84 -14.40 9.79 -4.86
N TYR A 85 -14.68 10.52 -3.78
CA TYR A 85 -14.47 10.06 -2.39
C TYR A 85 -15.64 9.27 -1.80
N ASN A 86 -16.67 8.92 -2.58
CA ASN A 86 -17.77 8.06 -2.17
C ASN A 86 -17.89 6.78 -3.01
N ARG A 87 -16.88 6.49 -3.84
CA ARG A 87 -16.77 5.24 -4.61
C ARG A 87 -15.35 4.68 -4.61
N ALA A 88 -15.24 3.37 -4.77
CA ALA A 88 -13.96 2.71 -4.98
C ALA A 88 -14.10 1.55 -5.97
N VAL A 89 -12.99 1.27 -6.66
CA VAL A 89 -12.78 -0.02 -7.28
C VAL A 89 -12.17 -0.96 -6.25
N TRP A 90 -12.68 -2.18 -6.18
CA TRP A 90 -12.06 -3.24 -5.40
C TRP A 90 -11.89 -4.48 -6.26
N ILE A 91 -10.68 -5.04 -6.26
CA ILE A 91 -10.40 -6.32 -6.94
C ILE A 91 -10.04 -7.31 -5.85
N ASN A 92 -10.87 -8.32 -5.67
CA ASN A 92 -10.70 -9.31 -4.62
C ASN A 92 -9.47 -10.19 -4.94
N PRO A 93 -8.41 -10.18 -4.11
CA PRO A 93 -7.19 -10.95 -4.40
C PRO A 93 -7.40 -12.46 -4.31
N LYS A 94 -8.51 -12.95 -3.75
CA LYS A 94 -8.80 -14.39 -3.63
C LYS A 94 -9.26 -15.02 -4.94
N ASP A 95 -9.98 -14.27 -5.77
CA ASP A 95 -10.58 -14.76 -7.01
C ASP A 95 -10.30 -13.86 -8.23
N SER A 96 -9.59 -12.75 -8.02
CA SER A 96 -9.28 -11.74 -9.03
C SER A 96 -10.49 -11.07 -9.68
N LYS A 97 -11.69 -11.13 -9.06
CA LYS A 97 -12.87 -10.45 -9.61
C LYS A 97 -12.89 -8.98 -9.23
N GLY A 98 -13.30 -8.13 -10.19
CA GLY A 98 -13.49 -6.70 -9.99
C GLY A 98 -14.89 -6.35 -9.49
N TYR A 99 -14.95 -5.33 -8.63
CA TYR A 99 -16.19 -4.80 -8.07
C TYR A 99 -16.12 -3.28 -8.01
N TYR A 100 -17.28 -2.64 -8.17
CA TYR A 100 -17.47 -1.25 -7.79
C TYR A 100 -18.16 -1.19 -6.43
N LEU A 101 -17.66 -0.32 -5.57
CA LEU A 101 -18.19 -0.08 -4.24
C LEU A 101 -18.70 1.36 -4.19
N LEU A 102 -19.96 1.53 -3.82
CA LEU A 102 -20.63 2.82 -3.74
C LEU A 102 -21.11 3.04 -2.30
N LYS A 103 -20.69 4.13 -1.63
CA LYS A 103 -21.20 4.47 -0.28
C LYS A 103 -22.65 4.92 -0.37
N GLU A 104 -23.55 4.27 0.35
CA GLU A 104 -24.95 4.66 0.45
C GLU A 104 -25.21 5.53 1.68
N ASP A 105 -24.63 5.15 2.81
CA ASP A 105 -24.93 5.75 4.11
C ASP A 105 -23.89 5.34 5.16
N GLU A 106 -23.99 5.92 6.35
CA GLU A 106 -23.19 5.60 7.53
C GLU A 106 -24.10 5.37 8.73
N THR A 107 -23.90 4.25 9.43
CA THR A 107 -24.68 3.94 10.63
C THR A 107 -24.23 4.79 11.81
N LYS A 108 -25.07 4.92 12.85
CA LYS A 108 -24.72 5.65 14.08
C LYS A 108 -23.43 5.17 14.76
N ASN A 109 -23.05 3.92 14.54
CA ASN A 109 -21.85 3.32 15.12
C ASN A 109 -20.61 3.49 14.21
N GLY A 110 -20.72 4.26 13.11
CA GLY A 110 -19.64 4.51 12.16
C GLY A 110 -19.37 3.38 11.16
N ASN A 111 -20.28 2.39 11.03
CA ASN A 111 -20.19 1.40 9.95
C ASN A 111 -20.75 1.97 8.65
N LEU A 112 -20.13 1.62 7.53
CA LEU A 112 -20.50 2.12 6.21
C LEU A 112 -21.46 1.13 5.51
N LYS A 113 -22.54 1.66 4.94
CA LYS A 113 -23.42 0.89 4.05
C LYS A 113 -22.90 1.06 2.63
N LEU A 114 -22.49 -0.04 2.01
CA LEU A 114 -21.97 -0.07 0.65
C LEU A 114 -22.93 -0.82 -0.27
N ARG A 115 -23.19 -0.25 -1.44
CA ARG A 115 -23.77 -0.94 -2.59
C ARG A 115 -22.64 -1.52 -3.44
N ILE A 116 -22.70 -2.81 -3.70
CA ILE A 116 -21.66 -3.57 -4.40
C ILE A 116 -22.17 -3.98 -5.77
N LEU A 117 -21.41 -3.62 -6.80
CA LEU A 117 -21.65 -3.99 -8.19
C LEU A 117 -20.49 -4.86 -8.68
N ASN A 118 -20.76 -5.77 -9.62
CA ASN A 118 -19.70 -6.52 -10.29
C ASN A 118 -18.95 -5.62 -11.30
N GLU A 119 -17.92 -6.15 -11.96
CA GLU A 119 -17.11 -5.41 -12.94
C GLU A 119 -17.86 -4.92 -14.19
N ASP A 120 -19.07 -5.43 -14.45
CA ASP A 120 -19.96 -4.96 -15.52
C ASP A 120 -21.03 -3.99 -15.02
N GLY A 121 -21.06 -3.68 -13.71
CA GLY A 121 -21.99 -2.76 -13.09
C GLY A 121 -23.28 -3.40 -12.58
N ALA A 122 -23.45 -4.71 -12.73
CA ALA A 122 -24.64 -5.41 -12.24
C ALA A 122 -24.65 -5.44 -10.71
N PHE A 123 -25.81 -5.20 -10.11
CA PHE A 123 -25.97 -5.24 -8.66
C PHE A 123 -25.69 -6.65 -8.11
N VAL A 124 -24.78 -6.72 -7.13
CA VAL A 124 -24.46 -7.96 -6.41
C VAL A 124 -25.24 -7.99 -5.10
N LYS A 125 -25.01 -7.00 -4.23
CA LYS A 125 -25.70 -6.86 -2.94
C LYS A 125 -25.39 -5.53 -2.26
N ASN A 126 -26.08 -5.27 -1.16
CA ASN A 126 -25.67 -4.27 -0.17
C ASN A 126 -24.90 -4.95 0.97
N ALA A 127 -23.94 -4.24 1.55
CA ALA A 127 -23.16 -4.72 2.70
C ALA A 127 -23.00 -3.61 3.73
N THR A 128 -22.88 -3.99 5.01
CA THR A 128 -22.44 -3.08 6.06
C THR A 128 -21.03 -3.48 6.46
N VAL A 129 -20.07 -2.57 6.35
CA VAL A 129 -18.66 -2.84 6.64
C VAL A 129 -18.14 -1.90 7.71
N GLN A 130 -17.22 -2.39 8.54
CA GLN A 130 -16.54 -1.58 9.54
C GLN A 130 -15.29 -0.95 8.92
N PRO A 131 -15.14 0.39 8.91
CA PRO A 131 -13.91 1.04 8.52
C PRO A 131 -12.69 0.51 9.27
N GLN A 132 -11.58 0.34 8.58
CA GLN A 132 -10.29 0.02 9.20
C GLN A 132 -9.46 1.29 9.37
N LYS A 133 -8.67 1.36 10.44
CA LYS A 133 -7.70 2.44 10.66
C LYS A 133 -6.42 2.18 9.88
N VAL A 134 -5.94 3.20 9.18
CA VAL A 134 -4.63 3.22 8.52
C VAL A 134 -3.88 4.45 9.01
N ILE A 135 -2.68 4.24 9.54
CA ILE A 135 -1.82 5.33 9.99
C ILE A 135 -0.88 5.69 8.83
N LEU A 136 -1.00 6.89 8.30
CA LEU A 136 -0.09 7.44 7.29
C LEU A 136 1.00 8.23 8.01
N THR A 137 2.25 8.05 7.58
CA THR A 137 3.38 8.77 8.16
C THR A 137 4.27 9.34 7.09
N ASP A 138 4.73 10.56 7.33
CA ASP A 138 5.70 11.26 6.50
C ASP A 138 6.76 11.94 7.37
N LEU A 139 7.95 12.09 6.81
CA LEU A 139 9.11 12.60 7.54
C LEU A 139 9.18 14.13 7.41
N ASP A 140 8.94 14.84 8.50
CA ASP A 140 8.93 16.31 8.60
C ASP A 140 10.34 16.90 8.79
N ILE A 141 11.35 16.33 8.13
CA ILE A 141 12.71 16.88 8.19
C ILE A 141 12.82 18.03 7.21
N GLY A 142 12.49 19.23 7.67
CA GLY A 142 12.98 20.53 7.18
C GLY A 142 12.74 20.87 5.70
N LYS A 143 11.99 20.06 4.97
CA LYS A 143 11.56 20.28 3.60
C LYS A 143 10.17 19.67 3.45
N GLN A 144 9.15 20.46 3.73
CA GLN A 144 7.88 20.18 3.07
C GLN A 144 8.17 20.26 1.58
N LEU A 145 8.27 19.10 0.92
CA LEU A 145 8.47 18.99 -0.51
C LEU A 145 7.16 19.41 -1.16
N TYR A 146 6.99 20.71 -1.32
CA TYR A 146 5.89 21.25 -2.08
C TYR A 146 6.17 21.06 -3.56
N ILE A 147 5.15 20.59 -4.28
CA ILE A 147 5.09 20.83 -5.71
C ILE A 147 4.15 22.01 -5.93
N ASP A 148 4.62 22.96 -6.73
CA ASP A 148 3.75 23.97 -7.31
C ASP A 148 3.15 23.39 -8.59
N VAL A 149 1.85 23.10 -8.55
CA VAL A 149 1.06 22.75 -9.72
C VAL A 149 0.19 23.96 -10.06
N ARG A 150 0.74 24.90 -10.83
CA ARG A 150 0.02 26.08 -11.36
C ARG A 150 -0.58 26.97 -10.25
N GLY A 151 0.12 27.17 -9.15
CA GLY A 151 -0.32 27.95 -7.99
C GLY A 151 -0.98 27.11 -6.90
N LEU A 152 -1.22 25.81 -7.14
CA LEU A 152 -1.60 24.87 -6.08
C LEU A 152 -0.33 24.29 -5.44
N CYS A 153 -0.10 24.65 -4.19
CA CYS A 153 1.03 24.17 -3.39
C CYS A 153 0.61 22.91 -2.64
N LEU A 154 1.07 21.73 -3.10
CA LEU A 154 0.76 20.45 -2.45
C LEU A 154 1.99 19.90 -1.73
N SER A 155 1.88 19.70 -0.42
CA SER A 155 2.92 19.02 0.34
C SER A 155 3.03 17.54 -0.07
N HIS A 156 4.09 16.86 0.38
CA HIS A 156 4.19 15.41 0.19
C HIS A 156 3.11 14.67 0.99
N ALA A 157 2.82 15.12 2.21
CA ALA A 157 1.75 14.64 3.07
C ALA A 157 0.36 14.70 2.40
N ASP A 158 0.00 15.85 1.81
CA ASP A 158 -1.30 16.01 1.14
C ASP A 158 -1.47 14.99 0.01
N ARG A 159 -0.40 14.78 -0.77
CA ARG A 159 -0.42 13.85 -1.90
C ARG A 159 -0.59 12.41 -1.43
N ILE A 160 0.17 11.97 -0.42
CA ILE A 160 0.05 10.58 0.07
C ILE A 160 -1.32 10.31 0.70
N ASP A 161 -1.94 11.30 1.35
CA ASP A 161 -3.31 11.19 1.87
C ASP A 161 -4.32 11.05 0.73
N VAL A 162 -4.23 11.87 -0.32
CA VAL A 162 -5.05 11.75 -1.53
C VAL A 162 -4.88 10.37 -2.17
N PHE A 163 -3.65 9.90 -2.35
CA PHE A 163 -3.40 8.55 -2.89
C PHE A 163 -4.04 7.45 -2.03
N ALA A 164 -3.94 7.54 -0.71
CA ALA A 164 -4.56 6.54 0.16
C ALA A 164 -6.09 6.57 0.02
N ARG A 165 -6.70 7.73 0.21
CA ARG A 165 -8.15 7.92 0.20
C ARG A 165 -8.81 7.62 -1.14
N ARG A 166 -8.15 7.91 -2.26
CA ARG A 166 -8.72 7.62 -3.59
C ARG A 166 -8.77 6.13 -3.90
N PHE A 167 -7.84 5.35 -3.36
CA PHE A 167 -7.86 3.89 -3.51
C PHE A 167 -8.73 3.18 -2.45
N ASN A 168 -9.00 3.81 -1.31
CA ASN A 168 -9.97 3.33 -0.33
C ASN A 168 -10.55 4.50 0.50
N PRO A 169 -11.62 5.16 0.03
CA PRO A 169 -12.19 6.29 0.76
C PRO A 169 -12.98 5.87 2.00
N PHE A 170 -13.13 4.57 2.22
CA PHE A 170 -13.94 3.99 3.29
C PHE A 170 -13.13 3.70 4.56
N ALA A 171 -11.79 3.76 4.49
CA ALA A 171 -10.91 3.62 5.64
C ALA A 171 -10.85 4.90 6.49
N LYS A 172 -10.47 4.74 7.76
CA LYS A 172 -10.16 5.84 8.68
C LYS A 172 -8.66 6.13 8.61
N TYR A 173 -8.30 7.24 7.99
CA TYR A 173 -6.91 7.67 7.91
C TYR A 173 -6.56 8.60 9.06
N GLN A 174 -5.45 8.30 9.73
CA GLN A 174 -4.80 9.19 10.68
C GLN A 174 -3.40 9.50 10.15
N PHE A 175 -3.05 10.78 10.12
CA PHE A 175 -1.75 11.22 9.63
C PHE A 175 -0.87 11.62 10.79
N GLU A 176 0.34 11.08 10.85
CA GLU A 176 1.35 11.43 11.85
C GLU A 176 2.61 11.97 11.17
N TYR A 177 2.98 13.20 11.52
CA TYR A 177 4.25 13.79 11.10
C TYR A 177 5.36 13.29 12.01
N ILE A 178 6.42 12.75 11.39
CA ILE A 178 7.56 12.17 12.10
C ILE A 178 8.72 13.16 11.95
N SER A 179 9.16 13.80 13.03
CA SER A 179 10.24 14.80 12.97
C SER A 179 11.62 14.16 12.81
N SER A 180 11.78 12.93 13.28
CA SER A 180 12.98 12.11 13.10
C SER A 180 12.60 10.63 13.06
N ASP A 181 13.40 9.77 12.42
CA ASP A 181 13.14 8.32 12.43
C ASP A 181 12.91 7.77 13.85
N ASN A 182 13.59 8.28 14.87
CA ASN A 182 13.39 7.83 16.26
C ASN A 182 11.98 8.08 16.82
N ASP A 183 11.21 9.00 16.24
CA ASP A 183 9.87 9.36 16.70
C ASP A 183 8.83 8.32 16.26
N ILE A 184 9.16 7.38 15.36
CA ILE A 184 8.25 6.28 15.02
C ILE A 184 7.86 5.44 16.23
N LYS A 185 8.67 5.45 17.31
CA LYS A 185 8.35 4.74 18.57
C LYS A 185 7.04 5.21 19.19
N TYR A 186 6.61 6.46 18.93
CA TYR A 186 5.37 7.02 19.45
C TYR A 186 4.14 6.50 18.72
N LEU A 187 4.30 5.97 17.49
CA LEU A 187 3.20 5.37 16.74
C LEU A 187 2.56 4.18 17.46
N LYS A 188 3.26 3.55 18.41
CA LYS A 188 2.73 2.44 19.20
C LYS A 188 1.48 2.85 20.00
N ASP A 189 1.41 4.11 20.42
CA ASP A 189 0.33 4.64 21.25
C ASP A 189 -0.93 4.90 20.40
N GLU A 190 -0.76 5.00 19.08
CA GLU A 190 -1.82 5.17 18.09
C GLU A 190 -2.39 3.85 17.57
N ILE A 191 -1.77 2.71 17.85
CA ILE A 191 -2.23 1.40 17.38
C ILE A 191 -3.45 0.95 18.20
N THR A 192 -4.57 0.78 17.51
CA THR A 192 -5.83 0.25 18.03
C THR A 192 -6.14 -1.14 17.44
N PRO A 193 -7.09 -1.91 18.00
CA PRO A 193 -7.47 -3.23 17.45
C PRO A 193 -7.96 -3.20 15.98
N ASP A 194 -8.50 -2.07 15.52
CA ASP A 194 -8.94 -1.83 14.14
C ASP A 194 -7.85 -1.22 13.23
N THR A 195 -6.63 -1.03 13.74
CA THR A 195 -5.48 -0.59 12.94
C THR A 195 -5.00 -1.74 12.04
N THR A 196 -5.19 -1.58 10.73
CA THR A 196 -4.74 -2.57 9.75
C THR A 196 -3.24 -2.46 9.47
N CYS A 197 -2.74 -1.24 9.31
CA CYS A 197 -1.33 -1.00 9.02
C CYS A 197 -0.88 0.44 9.29
N ILE A 198 0.43 0.59 9.39
CA ILE A 198 1.17 1.84 9.28
C ILE A 198 1.79 1.90 7.89
N SER A 199 1.65 3.04 7.21
CA SER A 199 2.25 3.34 5.91
C SER A 199 3.33 4.41 6.09
N ALA A 200 4.59 4.01 5.97
CA ALA A 200 5.75 4.89 5.99
C ALA A 200 6.20 5.21 4.56
N SER A 201 5.99 6.46 4.17
CA SER A 201 6.37 6.96 2.85
C SER A 201 7.83 7.46 2.78
N TYR A 202 8.64 7.08 3.76
CA TYR A 202 10.06 7.41 3.94
C TYR A 202 10.83 6.20 4.50
N GLY A 203 12.13 6.38 4.68
CA GLY A 203 13.02 5.42 5.34
C GLY A 203 14.47 5.88 5.32
N ILE A 204 15.33 5.07 5.91
CA ILE A 204 16.78 5.27 5.89
C ILE A 204 17.38 4.42 4.77
N PHE A 205 18.16 5.02 3.87
CA PHE A 205 18.66 4.37 2.66
C PHE A 205 20.19 4.43 2.58
N SER A 206 20.82 3.34 2.17
CA SER A 206 22.28 3.32 1.89
C SER A 206 22.62 2.61 0.59
N LYS A 207 23.72 3.05 -0.01
CA LYS A 207 24.29 2.50 -1.24
C LYS A 207 25.00 1.19 -0.92
N THR A 208 24.43 0.08 -1.36
CA THR A 208 25.02 -1.23 -1.18
C THR A 208 24.64 -2.11 -2.37
N LYS A 209 25.64 -2.62 -3.10
CA LYS A 209 25.41 -3.68 -4.10
C LYS A 209 25.18 -4.99 -3.36
N PRO A 210 23.99 -5.61 -3.39
CA PRO A 210 23.80 -6.91 -2.78
C PRO A 210 24.66 -7.92 -3.54
N LYS A 211 25.78 -8.37 -2.97
CA LYS A 211 26.70 -9.30 -3.67
C LYS A 211 26.27 -10.77 -3.61
N LYS A 212 25.26 -11.12 -2.81
CA LYS A 212 24.52 -12.40 -2.78
C LYS A 212 23.53 -12.35 -1.61
N ILE A 213 22.36 -12.98 -1.74
CA ILE A 213 21.26 -12.88 -0.78
C ILE A 213 21.13 -14.20 -0.03
N SER A 214 21.83 -14.30 1.10
CA SER A 214 21.56 -15.26 2.19
C SER A 214 21.06 -14.49 3.41
N ASN A 215 20.59 -15.15 4.48
CA ASN A 215 20.32 -14.46 5.75
C ASN A 215 21.56 -13.69 6.25
N ASP A 216 22.75 -14.21 5.94
CA ASP A 216 24.03 -13.55 6.17
C ASP A 216 24.09 -12.16 5.50
N PHE A 217 23.38 -11.91 4.40
CA PHE A 217 23.33 -10.59 3.78
C PHE A 217 22.69 -9.54 4.68
N ARG A 218 21.56 -9.84 5.35
CA ARG A 218 20.91 -8.87 6.24
C ARG A 218 21.79 -8.58 7.44
N ASP A 219 22.35 -9.61 8.07
CA ASP A 219 23.22 -9.44 9.23
C ASP A 219 24.52 -8.71 8.86
N ASN A 220 25.14 -9.06 7.73
CA ASN A 220 26.31 -8.34 7.21
C ASN A 220 25.98 -6.89 6.88
N TYR A 221 24.86 -6.62 6.22
CA TYR A 221 24.41 -5.26 5.94
C TYR A 221 24.20 -4.46 7.22
N ILE A 222 23.49 -5.03 8.21
CA ILE A 222 23.25 -4.37 9.50
C ILE A 222 24.57 -4.09 10.21
N ASN A 223 25.52 -5.03 10.18
CA ASN A 223 26.85 -4.84 10.77
C ASN A 223 27.65 -3.75 10.07
N ASP A 224 27.67 -3.74 8.73
CA ASP A 224 28.32 -2.71 7.92
C ASP A 224 27.70 -1.33 8.18
N PHE A 225 26.37 -1.27 8.22
CA PHE A 225 25.63 -0.03 8.51
C PHE A 225 25.89 0.45 9.93
N LYS A 226 25.96 -0.46 10.91
CA LYS A 226 26.24 -0.13 12.32
C LYS A 226 27.60 0.55 12.48
N PHE A 227 28.59 0.20 11.66
CA PHE A 227 29.90 0.87 11.66
C PHE A 227 29.81 2.31 11.12
N GLN A 228 28.93 2.56 10.14
CA GLN A 228 28.78 3.87 9.49
C GLN A 228 27.86 4.81 10.28
N SER A 229 26.73 4.29 10.75
CA SER A 229 25.64 5.04 11.40
C SER A 229 25.00 4.20 12.52
N PRO A 230 25.64 4.12 13.70
CA PRO A 230 25.17 3.26 14.80
C PRO A 230 23.81 3.69 15.39
N GLU A 231 23.48 4.99 15.31
CA GLU A 231 22.20 5.51 15.81
C GLU A 231 21.02 5.04 14.96
N ASP A 232 21.16 5.07 13.64
CA ASP A 232 20.13 4.60 12.71
C ASP A 232 19.82 3.11 12.91
N VAL A 233 20.80 2.27 13.25
CA VAL A 233 20.55 0.83 13.52
C VAL A 233 19.68 0.61 14.75
N LYS A 234 19.65 1.57 15.71
CA LYS A 234 18.75 1.48 16.86
C LYS A 234 17.27 1.50 16.45
N ILE A 235 16.95 2.05 15.28
CA ILE A 235 15.60 2.07 14.73
C ILE A 235 15.03 0.66 14.53
N LEU A 236 15.88 -0.32 14.23
CA LEU A 236 15.45 -1.70 13.99
C LEU A 236 14.83 -2.34 15.23
N ASN A 237 15.26 -1.90 16.43
CA ASN A 237 14.66 -2.35 17.69
C ASN A 237 13.28 -1.75 17.89
N ILE A 238 13.09 -0.47 17.56
CA ILE A 238 11.78 0.21 17.62
C ILE A 238 10.80 -0.44 16.63
N LEU A 239 11.24 -0.69 15.40
CA LEU A 239 10.45 -1.38 14.38
C LEU A 239 10.03 -2.79 14.82
N SER A 240 10.85 -3.48 15.62
CA SER A 240 10.51 -4.82 16.13
C SER A 240 9.28 -4.78 17.06
N ASP A 241 9.17 -3.77 17.92
CA ASP A 241 7.98 -3.61 18.78
C ASP A 241 6.73 -3.28 17.94
N LEU A 242 6.85 -2.34 16.99
CA LEU A 242 5.74 -1.93 16.14
C LEU A 242 5.21 -3.07 15.25
N THR A 243 6.12 -3.78 14.58
CA THR A 243 5.77 -4.88 13.66
C THR A 243 5.19 -6.10 14.38
N SER A 244 5.37 -6.21 15.71
CA SER A 244 4.68 -7.22 16.52
C SER A 244 3.20 -6.90 16.77
N LYS A 245 2.79 -5.64 16.60
CA LYS A 245 1.44 -5.14 16.92
C LYS A 245 0.60 -4.90 15.66
N THR A 246 1.20 -4.38 14.60
CA THR A 246 0.51 -4.10 13.34
C THR A 246 1.46 -4.24 12.15
N ARG A 247 0.90 -4.26 10.92
CA ARG A 247 1.71 -4.29 9.70
C ARG A 247 2.40 -2.94 9.52
N PHE A 248 3.69 -2.96 9.20
CA PHE A 248 4.45 -1.76 8.91
C PHE A 248 4.92 -1.81 7.45
N LEU A 249 4.28 -1.03 6.59
CA LEU A 249 4.65 -0.88 5.19
C LEU A 249 5.60 0.29 5.03
N THR A 250 6.68 0.11 4.28
CA THR A 250 7.64 1.18 3.97
C THR A 250 7.96 1.23 2.48
N GLY A 251 8.16 2.43 1.96
CA GLY A 251 8.61 2.63 0.59
C GLY A 251 9.99 2.00 0.36
N ALA A 252 10.15 1.28 -0.75
CA ALA A 252 11.41 0.60 -1.06
C ALA A 252 12.56 1.56 -1.37
N GLY A 253 12.25 2.81 -1.74
CA GLY A 253 13.19 3.89 -2.06
C GLY A 253 13.20 4.25 -3.55
N ASN A 254 13.81 5.38 -3.89
CA ASN A 254 13.73 6.00 -5.22
C ASN A 254 15.09 6.12 -5.94
N SER A 255 16.11 5.41 -5.47
CA SER A 255 17.51 5.56 -5.90
C SER A 255 18.04 4.37 -6.70
N GLY A 256 17.14 3.51 -7.18
CA GLY A 256 17.45 2.34 -7.98
C GLY A 256 18.12 1.19 -7.22
N GLU A 257 18.61 0.21 -7.98
CA GLU A 257 18.95 -1.14 -7.50
C GLU A 257 20.11 -1.22 -6.51
N ASP A 258 21.02 -0.26 -6.58
CA ASP A 258 22.22 -0.20 -5.73
C ASP A 258 21.94 0.43 -4.36
N VAL A 259 20.67 0.73 -4.06
CA VAL A 259 20.25 1.33 -2.80
C VAL A 259 19.23 0.44 -2.11
N VAL A 260 19.42 0.28 -0.80
CA VAL A 260 18.61 -0.57 0.06
C VAL A 260 18.09 0.23 1.26
N SER A 261 16.82 0.01 1.61
CA SER A 261 16.21 0.56 2.81
C SER A 261 16.64 -0.22 4.05
N LEU A 262 17.20 0.46 5.05
CA LEU A 262 17.55 -0.11 6.35
C LEU A 262 16.31 -0.72 7.04
N TYR A 263 15.13 -0.12 6.88
CA TYR A 263 13.89 -0.61 7.48
C TYR A 263 13.56 -2.02 6.99
N LEU A 264 13.89 -2.33 5.73
CA LEU A 264 13.66 -3.64 5.11
C LEU A 264 14.70 -4.70 5.50
N MET A 265 15.77 -4.30 6.20
CA MET A 265 16.76 -5.24 6.74
C MET A 265 16.23 -5.98 7.97
N LYS A 266 15.18 -5.47 8.61
CA LYS A 266 14.54 -6.12 9.74
C LYS A 266 13.42 -7.06 9.29
N THR A 267 13.37 -8.23 9.91
CA THR A 267 12.21 -9.13 9.79
C THR A 267 10.97 -8.51 10.44
N GLY A 268 9.91 -8.27 9.66
CA GLY A 268 8.66 -7.69 10.14
C GLY A 268 8.10 -6.64 9.19
N CYS A 269 8.95 -5.70 8.75
CA CYS A 269 8.57 -4.65 7.81
C CYS A 269 8.28 -5.20 6.42
N GLU A 270 7.37 -4.54 5.71
CA GLU A 270 6.91 -4.92 4.37
C GLU A 270 7.28 -3.83 3.36
N GLY A 271 8.11 -4.17 2.39
CA GLY A 271 8.55 -3.22 1.36
C GLY A 271 7.51 -3.05 0.25
N VAL A 272 7.29 -1.80 -0.15
CA VAL A 272 6.46 -1.44 -1.31
C VAL A 272 7.33 -0.79 -2.38
N GLY A 273 7.54 -1.52 -3.47
CA GLY A 273 8.27 -1.10 -4.64
C GLY A 273 7.39 -0.43 -5.69
N GLY A 274 8.04 0.21 -6.64
CA GLY A 274 7.40 0.86 -7.77
C GLY A 274 7.41 0.02 -9.04
N LEU A 275 6.29 -0.01 -9.76
CA LEU A 275 6.18 -0.59 -11.10
C LEU A 275 6.22 0.51 -12.16
N ASN A 276 6.95 0.24 -13.23
CA ASN A 276 6.94 1.05 -14.44
C ASN A 276 5.66 0.82 -15.27
N LYS A 277 5.57 1.50 -16.42
CA LYS A 277 4.39 1.43 -17.29
C LYS A 277 4.12 0.05 -17.91
N ILE A 278 5.07 -0.88 -17.94
CA ILE A 278 4.88 -2.23 -18.48
C ILE A 278 4.64 -3.28 -17.39
N GLY A 279 4.54 -2.87 -16.12
CA GLY A 279 4.31 -3.79 -14.99
C GLY A 279 5.57 -4.46 -14.46
N GLU A 280 6.75 -3.98 -14.84
CA GLU A 280 8.03 -4.42 -14.28
C GLU A 280 8.51 -3.47 -13.18
N PRO A 281 9.36 -3.91 -12.23
CA PRO A 281 9.97 -3.01 -11.25
C PRO A 281 10.63 -1.81 -11.94
N ASP A 282 10.30 -0.60 -11.48
CA ASP A 282 10.85 0.63 -12.01
C ASP A 282 12.37 0.70 -11.74
N ILE A 283 13.12 1.27 -12.68
CA ILE A 283 14.58 1.38 -12.55
C ILE A 283 14.99 2.25 -11.36
N CYS A 284 14.13 3.21 -10.98
CA CYS A 284 14.34 4.05 -9.81
C CYS A 284 13.88 3.37 -8.52
N SER A 285 13.13 2.27 -8.57
CA SER A 285 12.72 1.55 -7.35
C SER A 285 13.94 0.90 -6.71
N SER A 286 14.25 1.33 -5.49
CA SER A 286 15.25 0.71 -4.63
C SER A 286 14.75 -0.59 -4.02
N SER A 287 15.65 -1.33 -3.37
CA SER A 287 15.36 -2.60 -2.68
C SER A 287 14.53 -3.60 -3.51
N ARG A 288 14.63 -3.55 -4.85
CA ARG A 288 13.72 -4.19 -5.83
C ARG A 288 13.76 -5.73 -5.88
N ASP A 289 14.32 -6.36 -4.86
CA ASP A 289 14.39 -7.80 -4.69
C ASP A 289 13.16 -8.32 -3.93
N LEU A 290 12.60 -9.46 -4.34
CA LEU A 290 11.42 -10.09 -3.72
C LEU A 290 11.63 -10.47 -2.24
N THR A 291 12.88 -10.61 -1.79
CA THR A 291 13.23 -10.89 -0.40
C THR A 291 13.04 -9.68 0.51
N LEU A 292 13.16 -8.46 -0.01
CA LEU A 292 13.04 -7.20 0.74
C LEU A 292 11.74 -6.48 0.44
N THR A 293 11.31 -6.53 -0.81
CA THR A 293 10.11 -5.84 -1.31
C THR A 293 9.07 -6.87 -1.73
N GLN A 294 8.01 -6.98 -0.95
CA GLN A 294 6.95 -7.98 -1.15
C GLN A 294 5.77 -7.41 -1.94
N HIS A 295 5.60 -6.09 -1.94
CA HIS A 295 4.48 -5.41 -2.59
C HIS A 295 4.96 -4.49 -3.70
N TYR A 296 4.11 -4.34 -4.71
CA TYR A 296 4.39 -3.49 -5.86
C TYR A 296 3.12 -2.74 -6.28
N GLU A 297 3.27 -1.44 -6.49
CA GLU A 297 2.22 -0.56 -7.02
C GLU A 297 2.83 0.36 -8.09
N PRO A 298 2.04 1.05 -8.93
CA PRO A 298 2.59 1.97 -9.91
C PRO A 298 3.53 2.99 -9.26
N PHE A 299 4.69 3.21 -9.89
CA PHE A 299 5.73 4.13 -9.40
C PHE A 299 5.43 5.60 -9.73
N SER A 300 4.57 5.83 -10.72
CA SER A 300 4.53 7.06 -11.49
C SER A 300 3.10 7.40 -11.91
N PHE A 301 2.68 8.62 -11.63
CA PHE A 301 1.31 9.09 -11.90
C PHE A 301 1.37 10.45 -12.57
N ASN A 302 0.64 10.60 -13.68
CA ASN A 302 0.48 11.89 -14.32
C ASN A 302 -0.44 12.77 -13.48
N ILE A 303 -0.16 14.06 -13.48
CA ILE A 303 -1.03 15.09 -12.94
C ILE A 303 -1.77 15.70 -14.14
N THR A 304 -3.09 15.61 -14.15
CA THR A 304 -3.93 16.13 -15.24
C THR A 304 -5.08 16.95 -14.70
N THR A 305 -5.54 17.92 -15.47
CA THR A 305 -6.79 18.66 -15.16
C THR A 305 -8.01 17.76 -15.33
N THR A 306 -9.03 18.03 -14.54
CA THR A 306 -10.40 17.52 -14.70
C THR A 306 -11.35 18.72 -14.88
N LYS A 307 -12.63 18.44 -15.12
CA LYS A 307 -13.65 19.50 -15.19
C LYS A 307 -13.76 20.35 -13.91
N GLU A 308 -13.46 19.77 -12.75
CA GLU A 308 -13.65 20.41 -11.43
C GLU A 308 -12.34 20.61 -10.65
N GLY A 309 -11.18 20.24 -11.24
CA GLY A 309 -9.92 20.30 -10.51
C GLY A 309 -8.78 19.53 -11.15
N ILE A 310 -8.09 18.75 -10.32
CA ILE A 310 -6.88 18.02 -10.70
C ILE A 310 -7.03 16.54 -10.31
N ASN A 311 -6.55 15.67 -11.19
CA ASN A 311 -6.33 14.25 -10.95
C ASN A 311 -4.83 13.99 -10.80
N ILE A 312 -4.44 13.34 -9.71
CA ILE A 312 -3.04 12.93 -9.43
C ILE A 312 -2.89 11.42 -9.32
N THR A 313 -3.99 10.66 -9.23
CA THR A 313 -3.99 9.22 -8.95
C THR A 313 -4.16 8.36 -10.20
N GLY A 314 -4.63 8.95 -11.30
CA GLY A 314 -4.99 8.26 -12.53
C GLY A 314 -6.30 7.46 -12.46
N LEU A 315 -7.04 7.52 -11.35
CA LEU A 315 -8.39 6.94 -11.24
C LEU A 315 -9.42 7.91 -11.84
N LYS A 316 -10.58 7.42 -12.27
CA LYS A 316 -11.65 8.27 -12.83
C LYS A 316 -12.18 9.26 -11.79
N GLY A 317 -12.32 10.52 -12.20
CA GLY A 317 -12.83 11.63 -11.41
C GLY A 317 -11.77 12.61 -10.91
N THR A 318 -12.19 13.52 -10.03
CA THR A 318 -11.37 14.60 -9.49
C THR A 318 -10.80 14.22 -8.13
N ASP A 319 -9.49 14.41 -7.94
CA ASP A 319 -8.81 14.09 -6.69
C ASP A 319 -8.71 15.32 -5.76
N ILE A 320 -8.49 16.50 -6.35
CA ILE A 320 -8.31 17.76 -5.63
C ILE A 320 -9.13 18.82 -6.36
N GLU A 321 -9.99 19.52 -5.63
CA GLU A 321 -10.77 20.64 -6.16
C GLU A 321 -9.83 21.81 -6.47
N TYR A 322 -9.89 22.31 -7.69
CA TYR A 322 -9.03 23.39 -8.14
C TYR A 322 -9.69 24.14 -9.30
N PRO A 323 -10.25 25.34 -9.08
CA PRO A 323 -10.84 26.13 -10.15
C PRO A 323 -9.79 26.44 -11.20
N THR A 324 -10.00 25.93 -12.41
CA THR A 324 -9.08 26.13 -13.53
C THR A 324 -9.85 26.31 -14.83
N ASP A 325 -9.35 27.21 -15.67
CA ASP A 325 -9.83 27.44 -17.04
C ASP A 325 -9.14 26.52 -18.07
N LEU A 326 -8.23 25.66 -17.59
CA LEU A 326 -7.46 24.75 -18.42
C LEU A 326 -8.36 23.63 -18.99
N PRO A 327 -8.15 23.21 -20.26
CA PRO A 327 -8.90 22.10 -20.86
C PRO A 327 -8.78 20.81 -20.05
N GLU A 328 -9.86 20.03 -19.98
CA GLU A 328 -9.86 18.71 -19.34
C GLU A 328 -8.78 17.78 -19.94
N GLY A 329 -8.07 17.05 -19.09
CA GLY A 329 -7.02 16.12 -19.49
C GLY A 329 -5.67 16.78 -19.81
N GLN A 330 -5.53 18.10 -19.65
CA GLN A 330 -4.26 18.78 -19.80
C GLN A 330 -3.23 18.27 -18.80
N TYR A 331 -2.07 17.86 -19.30
CA TYR A 331 -0.94 17.42 -18.48
C TYR A 331 -0.28 18.60 -17.76
N LEU A 332 -0.16 18.48 -16.44
CA LEU A 332 0.45 19.51 -15.56
C LEU A 332 1.78 19.07 -14.95
N GLY A 333 2.08 17.76 -14.96
CA GLY A 333 3.29 17.23 -14.35
C GLY A 333 3.15 15.76 -13.96
N LYS A 334 4.03 15.30 -13.07
CA LYS A 334 4.09 13.89 -12.69
C LYS A 334 4.54 13.75 -11.24
N ASN A 335 3.84 12.89 -10.50
CA ASN A 335 4.32 12.35 -9.23
C ASN A 335 5.07 11.05 -9.49
N SER A 336 6.24 10.86 -8.87
CA SER A 336 7.00 9.61 -8.98
C SER A 336 7.71 9.29 -7.68
N GLY A 337 7.64 8.02 -7.26
CA GLY A 337 8.28 7.57 -6.04
C GLY A 337 7.52 6.43 -5.36
N THR A 338 8.25 5.55 -4.67
CA THR A 338 7.66 4.50 -3.83
C THR A 338 6.83 5.09 -2.68
N SER A 339 7.07 6.34 -2.32
CA SER A 339 6.27 7.08 -1.32
C SER A 339 4.80 7.28 -1.73
N TYR A 340 4.47 7.21 -3.02
CA TYR A 340 3.08 7.17 -3.51
C TYR A 340 2.58 5.72 -3.66
N SER A 341 3.47 4.77 -3.94
CA SER A 341 3.15 3.34 -4.02
C SER A 341 2.72 2.76 -2.66
N THR A 342 3.39 3.14 -1.56
CA THR A 342 3.11 2.67 -0.20
C THR A 342 1.67 2.94 0.28
N PRO A 343 1.16 4.19 0.27
CA PRO A 343 -0.19 4.50 0.74
C PRO A 343 -1.27 3.81 -0.09
N ILE A 344 -1.05 3.60 -1.40
CA ILE A 344 -1.96 2.84 -2.26
C ILE A 344 -2.07 1.39 -1.79
N ARG A 345 -0.93 0.75 -1.52
CA ARG A 345 -0.92 -0.63 -1.03
C ARG A 345 -1.59 -0.73 0.34
N ALA A 346 -1.29 0.19 1.26
CA ALA A 346 -1.92 0.26 2.57
C ALA A 346 -3.46 0.40 2.46
N ALA A 347 -3.94 1.30 1.60
CA ALA A 347 -5.36 1.51 1.33
C ALA A 347 -6.05 0.24 0.81
N LYS A 348 -5.45 -0.46 -0.15
CA LYS A 348 -5.99 -1.69 -0.72
C LYS A 348 -6.01 -2.84 0.30
N LEU A 349 -4.99 -2.97 1.14
CA LEU A 349 -4.95 -3.97 2.21
C LEU A 349 -6.04 -3.72 3.25
N ALA A 350 -6.25 -2.45 3.64
CA ALA A 350 -7.36 -2.06 4.49
C ALA A 350 -8.70 -2.41 3.84
N LEU A 351 -8.86 -2.15 2.53
CA LEU A 351 -10.09 -2.48 1.80
C LEU A 351 -10.34 -3.99 1.77
N ASN A 352 -9.32 -4.81 1.47
CA ASN A 352 -9.43 -6.27 1.51
C ASN A 352 -9.87 -6.76 2.89
N LYS A 353 -9.36 -6.15 3.96
CA LYS A 353 -9.76 -6.47 5.33
C LYS A 353 -11.20 -6.09 5.63
N MET A 354 -11.66 -4.93 5.16
CA MET A 354 -13.05 -4.48 5.28
C MET A 354 -14.04 -5.40 4.55
N MET A 355 -13.60 -5.99 3.43
CA MET A 355 -14.43 -6.81 2.56
C MET A 355 -14.31 -8.32 2.85
N GLU A 356 -13.57 -8.73 3.89
CA GLU A 356 -13.42 -10.14 4.27
C GLU A 356 -14.78 -10.75 4.64
N GLY A 357 -15.22 -11.75 3.87
CA GLY A 357 -16.51 -12.44 4.09
C GLY A 357 -17.72 -11.71 3.49
N VAL A 358 -17.51 -10.65 2.70
CA VAL A 358 -18.59 -9.93 2.04
C VAL A 358 -19.01 -10.63 0.74
N VAL A 359 -18.12 -10.90 -0.20
CA VAL A 359 -18.47 -11.61 -1.46
C VAL A 359 -17.70 -12.90 -1.64
#